data_AF-A0A8B6EMN4-F1
#
_entry.id   AF-A0A8B6EMN4-F1
#
_cell.length_a   1.000
_cell.length_b   1.000
_cell.length_c   1.000
_cell.angle_alpha   90.00
_cell.angle_beta   90.00
_cell.angle_gamma   90.00
#
_symmetry.space_group_name_H-M   'P 1'
#
loop_
_entity.id
_entity.type
_entity.pdbx_description
1 polymer ?
#
loop_
_entity_poly.entity_id
_entity_poly.type
_entity_poly.pdbx_seq_one_letter_code
_entity_poly.pdbx_strand_id
1 'polypeptide(L)'
;MFFPTLLLPLFVENYVEFIITITGINEIQKSLLYSFVAIIAVYVLVYGCVALGILLSWSTKVDTPTQGGNAIHEHNSDIIGGFLRAAGEEIGWRCYLLPCLLSIYSPTLALLISGIIWGLFHVPVMILLTYKLKVPRPYLTIFVQSLSCVLMAYLIGWVAVKSKFSLWACSILHCVWNRVNPMILGSIYTQTPGVYKGEQWKINGEGLAGCIVFLPVALLCVYDLSFTM
;
A
#
# COMPACT_ATOMS: atom_id res chain seq x y z
N MET A 1 0.11 12.13 -5.54
CA MET A 1 0.26 11.58 -4.17
C MET A 1 -0.63 12.36 -3.20
N PHE A 2 -0.41 13.64 -2.87
CA PHE A 2 -1.23 14.37 -1.87
C PHE A 2 -2.73 14.62 -2.17
N PHE A 3 -3.25 14.20 -3.33
CA PHE A 3 -4.60 14.53 -3.78
C PHE A 3 -5.72 14.26 -2.74
N PRO A 4 -5.80 13.09 -2.06
CA PRO A 4 -6.88 12.86 -1.11
C PRO A 4 -6.81 13.79 0.10
N THR A 5 -5.61 14.14 0.57
CA THR A 5 -5.42 15.09 1.67
C THR A 5 -5.73 16.52 1.27
N LEU A 6 -5.45 16.91 0.02
CA LEU A 6 -5.77 18.25 -0.49
C LEU A 6 -7.27 18.52 -0.57
N LEU A 7 -8.11 17.49 -0.58
CA LEU A 7 -9.57 17.63 -0.58
C LEU A 7 -10.15 17.82 0.83
N LEU A 8 -9.38 17.57 1.90
CA LEU A 8 -9.88 17.64 3.28
C LEU A 8 -10.49 18.98 3.68
N PRO A 9 -9.98 20.15 3.25
CA PRO A 9 -10.59 21.43 3.59
C PRO A 9 -12.05 21.57 3.14
N LEU A 10 -12.52 20.74 2.20
CA LEU A 10 -13.91 20.72 1.75
C LEU A 10 -14.85 19.99 2.73
N PHE A 11 -14.30 19.21 3.66
CA PHE A 11 -15.09 18.31 4.52
C PHE A 11 -14.70 18.33 6.00
N VAL A 12 -13.55 18.92 6.35
CA VAL A 12 -13.06 19.04 7.73
C VAL A 12 -13.23 20.49 8.19
N GLU A 13 -14.17 20.73 9.10
CA GLU A 13 -14.42 22.07 9.65
C GLU A 13 -13.33 22.48 10.65
N ASN A 14 -12.97 21.60 11.59
CA ASN A 14 -11.92 21.85 12.58
C ASN A 14 -10.63 21.11 12.24
N TYR A 15 -9.79 21.73 11.41
CA TYR A 15 -8.55 21.09 10.94
C TYR A 15 -7.53 20.85 12.06
N VAL A 16 -7.47 21.73 13.06
CA VAL A 16 -6.52 21.59 14.18
C VAL A 16 -6.86 20.36 15.01
N GLU A 17 -8.13 20.20 15.37
CA GLU A 17 -8.61 19.04 16.14
C GLU A 17 -8.45 17.74 15.36
N PHE A 18 -8.73 17.75 14.04
CA PHE A 18 -8.48 16.60 13.17
C PHE A 18 -7.01 16.20 13.19
N ILE A 19 -6.08 17.14 13.00
CA ILE A 19 -4.64 16.86 13.03
C ILE A 19 -4.22 16.31 14.39
N ILE A 20 -4.67 16.92 15.50
CA ILE A 20 -4.38 16.43 16.85
C ILE A 20 -4.86 15.00 17.02
N THR A 21 -6.06 14.68 16.55
CA THR A 21 -6.66 13.34 16.65
C THR A 21 -5.79 12.30 15.94
N ILE A 22 -5.38 12.57 14.70
CA ILE A 22 -4.65 11.60 13.88
C ILE A 22 -3.17 11.48 14.27
N THR A 23 -2.61 12.43 15.03
CA THR A 23 -1.23 12.30 15.54
C THR A 23 -1.03 11.05 16.38
N GLY A 24 -2.10 10.50 16.98
CA GLY A 24 -2.03 9.32 17.83
C GLY A 24 -1.44 9.59 19.22
N ILE A 25 -1.27 10.86 19.63
CA ILE A 25 -0.73 11.23 20.95
C ILE A 25 -1.59 10.68 22.10
N ASN A 26 -2.90 10.54 21.89
CA ASN A 26 -3.80 9.97 22.88
C ASN A 26 -3.73 8.43 22.97
N GLU A 27 -3.07 7.76 22.01
CA GLU A 27 -3.05 6.30 21.84
C GLU A 27 -1.63 5.80 21.50
N ILE A 28 -0.60 6.40 22.12
CA ILE A 28 0.82 6.19 21.77
C ILE A 28 1.20 4.70 21.77
N GLN A 29 0.74 3.91 22.74
CA GLN A 29 1.10 2.49 22.82
C GLN A 29 0.61 1.71 21.59
N LYS A 30 -0.64 1.93 21.17
CA LYS A 30 -1.20 1.30 19.96
C LYS A 30 -0.54 1.84 18.70
N SER A 31 -0.32 3.15 18.63
CA SER A 31 0.39 3.77 17.51
C SER A 31 1.77 3.16 17.28
N LEU A 32 2.57 3.02 18.34
CA LEU A 32 3.91 2.39 18.28
C LEU A 32 3.81 0.90 17.92
N LEU A 33 2.99 0.13 18.63
CA LEU A 33 2.85 -1.30 18.40
C LEU A 33 2.48 -1.60 16.94
N TYR A 34 1.45 -0.95 16.41
CA TYR A 34 0.98 -1.20 15.06
C TYR A 34 1.89 -0.60 13.98
N SER A 35 2.72 0.39 14.32
CA SER A 35 3.83 0.82 13.44
C SER A 35 4.90 -0.26 13.30
N PHE A 36 5.25 -0.97 14.37
CA PHE A 36 6.16 -2.12 14.29
C PHE A 36 5.54 -3.30 13.53
N VAL A 37 4.27 -3.62 13.81
CA VAL A 37 3.53 -4.66 13.07
C VAL A 37 3.47 -4.34 11.58
N ALA A 38 3.24 -3.07 11.21
CA ALA A 38 3.26 -2.63 9.82
C ALA A 38 4.58 -2.93 9.10
N ILE A 39 5.72 -2.63 9.73
CA ILE A 39 7.05 -2.91 9.15
C ILE A 39 7.20 -4.41 8.90
N ILE A 40 6.91 -5.23 9.92
CA ILE A 40 7.04 -6.69 9.83
C ILE A 40 6.13 -7.25 8.73
N ALA A 41 4.87 -6.79 8.68
CA ALA A 41 3.91 -7.23 7.68
C ALA A 41 4.40 -6.97 6.25
N VAL A 42 5.00 -5.80 5.97
CA VAL A 42 5.55 -5.50 4.63
C VAL A 42 6.62 -6.53 4.25
N TYR A 43 7.57 -6.84 5.14
CA TYR A 43 8.60 -7.82 4.84
C TYR A 43 8.02 -9.22 4.61
N VAL A 44 7.07 -9.66 5.45
CA VAL A 44 6.39 -10.95 5.29
C VAL A 44 5.70 -11.02 3.93
N LEU A 45 4.98 -9.98 3.54
CA LEU A 45 4.26 -9.93 2.26
C LEU A 45 5.20 -9.94 1.05
N VAL A 46 6.26 -9.12 1.08
CA VAL A 46 7.24 -9.04 -0.02
C VAL A 46 7.99 -10.37 -0.17
N TYR A 47 8.48 -10.95 0.93
CA TYR A 47 9.16 -12.25 0.86
C TYR A 47 8.20 -13.41 0.55
N GLY A 48 6.92 -13.30 0.90
CA GLY A 48 5.88 -14.21 0.43
C GLY A 48 5.75 -14.19 -1.10
N CYS A 49 5.76 -12.99 -1.70
CA CYS A 49 5.74 -12.84 -3.16
C CYS A 49 7.03 -13.38 -3.81
N VAL A 50 8.19 -13.18 -3.19
CA VAL A 50 9.47 -13.78 -3.63
C VAL A 50 9.38 -15.31 -3.62
N ALA A 51 8.93 -15.90 -2.51
CA ALA A 51 8.82 -17.35 -2.35
C ALA A 51 7.87 -17.95 -3.40
N LEU A 52 6.71 -17.33 -3.60
CA LEU A 52 5.76 -17.71 -4.64
C LEU A 52 6.39 -17.62 -6.04
N GLY A 53 7.10 -16.51 -6.32
CA GLY A 53 7.76 -16.29 -7.59
C GLY A 53 8.83 -17.33 -7.91
N ILE A 54 9.62 -17.76 -6.91
CA ILE A 54 10.62 -18.83 -7.07
C ILE A 54 9.92 -20.18 -7.26
N LEU A 55 8.93 -20.50 -6.42
CA LEU A 55 8.21 -21.78 -6.45
C LEU A 55 7.55 -22.02 -7.82
N LEU A 56 6.97 -20.98 -8.41
CA LEU A 56 6.31 -21.04 -9.71
C LEU A 56 7.24 -20.76 -10.89
N SER A 57 8.55 -20.59 -10.65
CA SER A 57 9.55 -20.23 -11.68
C SER A 57 9.21 -18.95 -12.44
N TRP A 58 8.56 -17.99 -11.77
CA TRP A 58 8.22 -16.68 -12.32
C TRP A 58 9.34 -15.67 -12.15
N SER A 59 10.18 -15.82 -11.12
CA SER A 59 11.25 -14.90 -10.78
C SER A 59 12.60 -15.62 -10.64
N THR A 60 13.67 -14.88 -10.92
CA THR A 60 15.05 -15.29 -10.68
C THR A 60 15.80 -14.16 -9.98
N LYS A 61 16.74 -14.49 -9.10
CA LYS A 61 17.58 -13.49 -8.46
C LYS A 61 18.53 -12.89 -9.51
N VAL A 62 18.78 -11.58 -9.42
CA VAL A 62 19.74 -10.90 -10.28
C VAL A 62 21.14 -11.00 -9.66
N ASP A 63 22.17 -11.23 -10.49
CA ASP A 63 23.56 -11.40 -10.04
C ASP A 63 24.24 -10.10 -9.62
N THR A 64 23.67 -8.93 -9.94
CA THR A 64 24.27 -7.61 -9.67
C THR A 64 23.66 -6.95 -8.43
N PRO A 65 24.46 -6.62 -7.39
CA PRO A 65 23.94 -6.12 -6.12
C PRO A 65 23.20 -4.77 -6.19
N THR A 66 23.47 -3.94 -7.19
CA THR A 66 22.97 -2.56 -7.26
C THR A 66 21.59 -2.40 -7.89
N GLN A 67 21.00 -3.45 -8.50
CA GLN A 67 19.73 -3.29 -9.23
C GLN A 67 18.53 -2.97 -8.34
N GLY A 68 18.50 -3.46 -7.09
CA GLY A 68 17.38 -3.17 -6.18
C GLY A 68 17.19 -1.67 -5.90
N GLY A 69 18.29 -0.90 -5.81
CA GLY A 69 18.19 0.54 -5.60
C GLY A 69 17.56 1.29 -6.77
N ASN A 70 17.77 0.81 -8.01
CA ASN A 70 17.34 1.48 -9.23
C ASN A 70 15.83 1.39 -9.48
N ALA A 71 15.15 0.45 -8.83
CA ALA A 71 13.70 0.29 -8.95
C ALA A 71 12.89 1.17 -8.00
N ILE A 72 13.55 1.75 -6.99
CA ILE A 72 12.90 2.72 -6.10
C ILE A 72 12.64 3.98 -6.93
N HIS A 73 11.39 4.45 -6.95
CA HIS A 73 11.05 5.73 -7.57
C HIS A 73 11.95 6.84 -6.99
N GLU A 74 12.52 7.70 -7.85
CA GLU A 74 13.46 8.75 -7.45
C GLU A 74 12.96 9.59 -6.27
N HIS A 75 11.67 9.89 -6.29
CA HIS A 75 11.00 10.61 -5.23
C HIS A 75 11.07 9.87 -3.88
N ASN A 76 10.94 8.54 -3.84
CA ASN A 76 11.00 7.72 -2.62
C ASN A 76 12.43 7.25 -2.26
N SER A 77 13.44 7.76 -2.96
CA SER A 77 14.85 7.41 -2.69
C SER A 77 15.33 7.97 -1.35
N ASP A 78 14.87 9.17 -0.98
CA ASP A 78 14.98 9.74 0.36
C ASP A 78 13.86 9.24 1.27
N ILE A 79 14.22 8.87 2.50
CA ILE A 79 13.31 8.32 3.50
C ILE A 79 12.31 9.38 3.97
N ILE A 80 12.74 10.62 4.16
CA ILE A 80 11.87 11.68 4.69
C ILE A 80 10.79 12.04 3.66
N GLY A 81 11.19 12.30 2.42
CA GLY A 81 10.30 12.60 1.31
C GLY A 81 9.38 11.41 0.97
N GLY A 82 9.89 10.18 1.03
CA GLY A 82 9.08 8.97 0.90
C GLY A 82 7.98 8.90 1.96
N PHE A 83 8.33 9.14 3.23
CA PHE A 83 7.35 9.17 4.31
C PHE A 83 6.33 10.29 4.15
N LEU A 84 6.75 11.51 3.83
CA LEU A 84 5.84 12.64 3.66
C LEU A 84 4.79 12.40 2.57
N ARG A 85 5.17 11.71 1.48
CA ARG A 85 4.22 11.36 0.41
C ARG A 85 3.27 10.25 0.82
N ALA A 86 3.78 9.22 1.49
CA ALA A 86 2.94 8.17 2.05
C ALA A 86 1.93 8.77 3.05
N ALA A 87 2.39 9.59 4.00
CA ALA A 87 1.55 10.30 4.95
C ALA A 87 0.53 11.22 4.25
N GLY A 88 0.96 11.93 3.21
CA GLY A 88 0.07 12.75 2.39
C GLY A 88 -1.00 12.00 1.62
N GLU A 89 -0.89 10.68 1.45
CA GLU A 89 -1.99 9.85 0.98
C GLU A 89 -2.81 9.30 2.15
N GLU A 90 -2.14 8.78 3.17
CA GLU A 90 -2.78 8.10 4.29
C GLU A 90 -3.64 9.03 5.17
N ILE A 91 -3.29 10.31 5.28
CA ILE A 91 -4.13 11.32 5.96
C ILE A 91 -5.53 11.35 5.33
N GLY A 92 -5.62 11.33 3.99
CA GLY A 92 -6.90 11.33 3.30
C GLY A 92 -7.57 9.94 3.29
N TRP A 93 -6.81 8.88 3.01
CA TRP A 93 -7.38 7.54 2.84
C TRP A 93 -7.76 6.85 4.16
N ARG A 94 -6.82 6.78 5.11
CA ARG A 94 -6.96 5.96 6.33
C ARG A 94 -7.36 6.80 7.54
N CYS A 95 -6.93 8.05 7.60
CA CYS A 95 -7.27 8.92 8.73
C CYS A 95 -8.58 9.70 8.53
N TYR A 96 -9.09 9.82 7.31
CA TYR A 96 -10.36 10.51 7.03
C TYR A 96 -11.39 9.62 6.34
N LEU A 97 -11.15 9.18 5.10
CA LEU A 97 -12.14 8.45 4.31
C LEU A 97 -12.58 7.15 4.98
N LEU A 98 -11.64 6.34 5.47
CA LEU A 98 -11.96 5.06 6.10
C LEU A 98 -12.83 5.22 7.37
N PRO A 99 -12.53 6.12 8.33
CA PRO A 99 -13.46 6.43 9.43
C PRO A 99 -14.87 6.79 8.98
N CYS A 100 -15.01 7.62 7.94
CA CYS A 100 -16.31 7.98 7.39
C CYS A 100 -17.04 6.78 6.77
N LEU A 101 -16.33 5.86 6.12
CA LEU A 101 -16.94 4.64 5.59
C LEU A 101 -17.35 3.68 6.71
N LEU A 102 -16.54 3.58 7.77
CA LEU A 102 -16.81 2.72 8.93
C LEU A 102 -17.99 3.20 9.79
N SER A 103 -18.37 4.48 9.72
CA SER A 103 -19.56 4.97 10.43
C SER A 103 -20.88 4.61 9.74
N ILE A 104 -20.83 4.12 8.49
CA ILE A 104 -22.02 3.84 7.67
C ILE A 104 -22.07 2.38 7.21
N TYR A 105 -20.91 1.74 7.01
CA TYR A 105 -20.79 0.39 6.46
C TYR A 105 -20.11 -0.57 7.43
N SER A 106 -20.33 -1.87 7.23
CA SER A 106 -19.58 -2.91 7.95
C SER A 106 -18.07 -2.82 7.64
N PRO A 107 -17.19 -3.30 8.55
CA PRO A 107 -15.74 -3.26 8.34
C PRO A 107 -15.29 -3.81 6.98
N THR A 108 -15.85 -4.94 6.57
CA THR A 108 -15.57 -5.57 5.26
C THR A 108 -15.90 -4.64 4.10
N LEU A 109 -17.10 -4.05 4.12
CA LEU A 109 -17.57 -3.21 3.02
C LEU A 109 -16.85 -1.86 3.01
N ALA A 110 -16.55 -1.28 4.17
CA ALA A 110 -15.78 -0.05 4.28
C ALA A 110 -14.36 -0.21 3.70
N LEU A 111 -13.67 -1.32 4.04
CA LEU A 111 -12.35 -1.63 3.49
C LEU A 111 -12.41 -1.91 1.97
N LEU A 112 -13.43 -2.61 1.50
CA LEU A 112 -13.64 -2.86 0.08
C LEU A 112 -13.80 -1.55 -0.71
N ILE A 113 -14.69 -0.66 -0.26
CA ILE A 113 -14.95 0.63 -0.91
C ILE A 113 -13.69 1.49 -0.89
N SER A 114 -13.01 1.58 0.27
CA SER A 114 -11.75 2.30 0.42
C SER A 114 -10.69 1.78 -0.57
N GLY A 115 -10.55 0.46 -0.68
CA GLY A 115 -9.63 -0.20 -1.60
C GLY A 115 -9.97 0.03 -3.07
N ILE A 116 -11.25 0.01 -3.45
CA ILE A 116 -11.68 0.29 -4.83
C ILE A 116 -11.35 1.73 -5.19
N ILE A 117 -11.66 2.69 -4.33
CA ILE A 117 -11.35 4.11 -4.56
C ILE A 117 -9.83 4.30 -4.72
N TRP A 118 -9.03 3.68 -3.86
CA TRP A 118 -7.57 3.78 -3.93
C TRP A 118 -6.99 3.07 -5.17
N GLY A 119 -7.51 1.90 -5.55
CA GLY A 119 -7.12 1.24 -6.80
C GLY A 119 -7.44 2.08 -8.03
N LEU A 120 -8.64 2.66 -8.09
CA LEU A 120 -9.06 3.56 -9.18
C LEU A 120 -8.20 4.84 -9.24
N PHE A 121 -7.72 5.34 -8.10
CA PHE A 121 -6.81 6.49 -8.05
C PHE A 121 -5.50 6.24 -8.81
N HIS A 122 -5.03 4.98 -8.87
CA HIS A 122 -3.82 4.61 -9.62
C HIS A 122 -4.06 4.37 -11.11
N VAL A 123 -5.29 4.11 -11.55
CA VAL A 123 -5.60 3.75 -12.94
C VAL A 123 -5.11 4.81 -13.96
N PRO A 124 -5.35 6.12 -13.78
CA PRO A 124 -4.90 7.12 -14.75
C PRO A 124 -3.39 7.12 -14.97
N VAL A 125 -2.60 7.03 -13.88
CA VAL A 125 -1.14 7.02 -13.99
C VAL A 125 -0.64 5.70 -14.60
N MET A 126 -1.29 4.58 -14.29
CA MET A 126 -0.96 3.29 -14.87
C MET A 126 -1.24 3.24 -16.38
N ILE A 127 -2.34 3.85 -16.85
CA ILE A 127 -2.61 4.00 -18.29
C ILE A 127 -1.49 4.79 -18.98
N LEU A 128 -1.12 5.94 -18.41
CA LEU A 128 -0.07 6.80 -18.98
C LEU A 128 1.30 6.10 -19.02
N LEU A 129 1.69 5.44 -17.93
CA LEU A 129 2.98 4.77 -17.81
C LEU A 129 3.06 3.51 -18.68
N THR A 130 2.02 2.68 -18.68
CA THR A 130 2.01 1.45 -19.49
C THR A 130 2.04 1.77 -20.98
N TYR A 131 1.36 2.84 -21.41
CA TYR A 131 1.45 3.36 -22.76
C TYR A 131 2.87 3.87 -23.08
N LYS A 132 3.41 4.76 -22.24
CA LYS A 132 4.75 5.37 -22.42
C LYS A 132 5.86 4.32 -22.51
N LEU A 133 5.81 3.30 -21.65
CA LEU A 133 6.82 2.24 -21.56
C LEU A 133 6.55 1.07 -22.52
N LYS A 134 5.47 1.13 -23.32
CA LYS A 134 5.06 0.06 -24.25
C LYS A 134 4.99 -1.30 -23.56
N VAL A 135 4.37 -1.34 -22.38
CA VAL A 135 4.24 -2.57 -21.59
C VAL A 135 3.50 -3.63 -22.42
N PRO A 136 3.99 -4.88 -22.54
CA PRO A 136 3.39 -5.87 -23.43
C PRO A 136 1.94 -6.25 -23.09
N ARG A 137 1.55 -6.18 -21.82
CA ARG A 137 0.20 -6.55 -21.33
C ARG A 137 -0.41 -5.42 -20.49
N PRO A 138 -0.66 -4.23 -21.07
CA PRO A 138 -0.96 -3.03 -20.29
C PRO A 138 -2.26 -3.17 -19.48
N TYR A 139 -3.33 -3.69 -20.09
CA TYR A 139 -4.62 -3.89 -19.41
C TYR A 139 -4.54 -4.89 -18.25
N LEU A 140 -3.79 -5.98 -18.43
CA LEU A 140 -3.59 -6.96 -17.37
C LEU A 140 -2.78 -6.35 -16.22
N THR A 141 -1.70 -5.63 -16.52
CA THR A 141 -0.90 -4.91 -15.53
C THR A 141 -1.75 -3.92 -14.72
N ILE A 142 -2.60 -3.13 -15.38
CA ILE A 142 -3.51 -2.18 -14.70
C ILE A 142 -4.50 -2.95 -13.81
N PHE A 143 -5.11 -4.02 -14.32
CA PHE A 143 -6.09 -4.80 -13.57
C PHE A 143 -5.50 -5.43 -12.30
N VAL A 144 -4.36 -6.12 -12.43
CA VAL A 144 -3.73 -6.76 -11.27
C VAL A 144 -3.20 -5.74 -10.27
N GLN A 145 -2.72 -4.58 -10.73
CA GLN A 145 -2.30 -3.49 -9.87
C GLN A 145 -3.47 -2.93 -9.06
N SER A 146 -4.59 -2.62 -9.71
CA SER A 146 -5.80 -2.17 -9.02
C SER A 146 -6.32 -3.20 -8.02
N LEU A 147 -6.34 -4.49 -8.39
CA LEU A 147 -6.77 -5.56 -7.49
C LEU A 147 -5.83 -5.70 -6.29
N SER A 148 -4.52 -5.58 -6.49
CA SER A 148 -3.54 -5.61 -5.40
C SER A 148 -3.73 -4.43 -4.44
N CYS A 149 -4.05 -3.23 -4.96
CA CYS A 149 -4.39 -2.07 -4.12
C CYS A 149 -5.65 -2.32 -3.28
N VAL A 150 -6.69 -2.93 -3.87
CA VAL A 150 -7.91 -3.30 -3.14
C VAL A 150 -7.56 -4.25 -1.99
N LEU A 151 -6.77 -5.28 -2.23
CA LEU A 151 -6.39 -6.26 -1.21
C LEU A 151 -5.48 -5.66 -0.14
N MET A 152 -4.49 -4.85 -0.54
CA MET A 152 -3.59 -4.15 0.39
C MET A 152 -4.35 -3.14 1.26
N ALA A 153 -5.43 -2.54 0.76
CA ALA A 153 -6.27 -1.63 1.54
C ALA A 153 -6.87 -2.29 2.79
N TYR A 154 -7.12 -3.61 2.77
CA TYR A 154 -7.55 -4.35 3.96
C TYR A 154 -6.48 -4.34 5.05
N LEU A 155 -5.22 -4.62 4.71
CA LEU A 155 -4.13 -4.62 5.70
C LEU A 155 -3.86 -3.22 6.22
N ILE A 156 -3.72 -2.22 5.34
CA ILE A 156 -3.43 -0.85 5.78
C ILE A 156 -4.60 -0.28 6.58
N GLY A 157 -5.83 -0.57 6.18
CA GLY A 157 -7.03 -0.18 6.92
C GLY A 157 -7.14 -0.90 8.26
N TRP A 158 -6.79 -2.19 8.33
CA TRP A 158 -6.72 -2.94 9.59
C TRP A 158 -5.70 -2.31 10.55
N VAL A 159 -4.48 -2.03 10.07
CA VAL A 159 -3.45 -1.34 10.87
C VAL A 159 -3.94 0.02 11.34
N ALA A 160 -4.63 0.79 10.49
CA ALA A 160 -5.19 2.08 10.85
C ALA A 160 -6.26 1.94 11.94
N VAL A 161 -7.23 1.03 11.81
CA VAL A 161 -8.28 0.82 12.83
C VAL A 161 -7.65 0.42 14.18
N LYS A 162 -6.70 -0.51 14.14
CA LYS A 162 -6.04 -1.01 15.36
C LYS A 162 -5.15 0.02 16.04
N SER A 163 -4.54 0.92 15.28
CA SER A 163 -3.78 2.05 15.80
C SER A 163 -4.64 3.25 16.20
N LYS A 164 -5.98 3.12 16.20
CA LYS A 164 -6.95 4.21 16.44
C LYS A 164 -6.79 5.37 15.44
N PHE A 165 -6.63 5.00 14.18
CA PHE A 165 -6.42 5.88 13.03
C PHE A 165 -5.20 6.79 13.16
N SER A 166 -4.19 6.31 13.88
CA SER A 166 -2.91 7.00 13.99
C SER A 166 -2.21 7.06 12.64
N LEU A 167 -1.85 8.28 12.25
CA LEU A 167 -1.15 8.59 11.00
C LEU A 167 0.15 7.78 10.86
N TRP A 168 0.88 7.57 11.95
CA TRP A 168 2.18 6.91 11.93
C TRP A 168 2.11 5.48 11.40
N ALA A 169 1.16 4.69 11.90
CA ALA A 169 1.11 3.26 11.60
C ALA A 169 0.83 2.97 10.12
N CYS A 170 -0.19 3.63 9.55
CA CYS A 170 -0.51 3.47 8.12
C CYS A 170 0.56 4.11 7.21
N SER A 171 1.09 5.28 7.57
CA SER A 171 2.11 5.97 6.76
C SER A 171 3.44 5.24 6.75
N ILE A 172 3.84 4.65 7.89
CA ILE A 172 5.04 3.80 7.98
C ILE A 172 4.84 2.57 7.11
N LEU A 173 3.69 1.89 7.19
CA LEU A 173 3.39 0.75 6.32
C LEU A 173 3.57 1.12 4.85
N HIS A 174 2.88 2.16 4.40
CA HIS A 174 2.90 2.59 3.00
C HIS A 174 4.30 3.07 2.58
N CYS A 175 5.03 3.81 3.43
CA CYS A 175 6.40 4.23 3.14
C CYS A 175 7.36 3.04 3.00
N VAL A 176 7.27 2.06 3.91
CA VAL A 176 8.11 0.85 3.87
C VAL A 176 7.74 0.00 2.66
N TRP A 177 6.45 -0.11 2.33
CA TRP A 177 5.97 -0.78 1.11
C TRP A 177 6.59 -0.17 -0.15
N ASN A 178 6.49 1.15 -0.30
CA ASN A 178 7.01 1.91 -1.44
C ASN A 178 8.54 1.88 -1.59
N ARG A 179 9.25 1.28 -0.63
CA ARG A 179 10.69 1.09 -0.67
C ARG A 179 11.08 -0.38 -0.82
N VAL A 180 10.53 -1.24 0.03
CA VAL A 180 10.90 -2.66 0.10
C VAL A 180 10.33 -3.43 -1.10
N ASN A 181 9.08 -3.20 -1.51
CA ASN A 181 8.51 -3.89 -2.67
C ASN A 181 9.30 -3.53 -3.95
N PRO A 182 9.51 -2.24 -4.30
CA PRO A 182 10.35 -1.86 -5.43
C PRO A 182 11.77 -2.40 -5.38
N MET A 183 12.42 -2.32 -4.22
CA MET A 183 13.79 -2.78 -4.06
C MET A 183 13.94 -4.28 -4.33
N ILE A 184 13.01 -5.09 -3.83
CA ILE A 184 13.13 -6.55 -3.89
C ILE A 184 12.53 -7.12 -5.18
N LEU A 185 11.32 -6.70 -5.57
CA LEU A 185 10.55 -7.30 -6.67
C LEU A 185 10.55 -6.46 -7.95
N GLY A 186 11.11 -5.25 -7.90
CA GLY A 186 11.08 -4.27 -8.99
C GLY A 186 9.87 -3.37 -8.89
N SER A 187 9.70 -2.47 -9.86
CA SER A 187 8.57 -1.53 -9.89
C SER A 187 7.65 -1.83 -11.06
N ILE A 188 6.36 -1.99 -10.76
CA ILE A 188 5.31 -2.16 -11.77
C ILE A 188 5.05 -0.86 -12.55
N TYR A 189 5.38 0.29 -11.97
CA TYR A 189 5.17 1.59 -12.59
C TYR A 189 6.27 1.93 -13.61
N THR A 190 7.53 1.64 -13.28
CA THR A 190 8.69 1.93 -14.15
C THR A 190 9.15 0.71 -14.96
N GLN A 191 8.59 -0.46 -14.68
CA GLN A 191 8.98 -1.74 -15.29
C GLN A 191 10.46 -2.11 -15.07
N THR A 192 11.07 -1.55 -14.02
CA THR A 192 12.45 -1.81 -13.65
C THR A 192 12.54 -3.03 -12.74
N PRO A 193 13.50 -3.94 -12.94
CA PRO A 193 13.70 -5.09 -12.06
C PRO A 193 14.26 -4.66 -10.70
N GLY A 194 13.94 -5.44 -9.66
CA GLY A 194 14.55 -5.30 -8.34
C GLY A 194 15.67 -6.33 -8.15
N VAL A 195 15.88 -6.77 -6.91
CA VAL A 195 16.77 -7.92 -6.60
C VAL A 195 16.31 -9.20 -7.31
N TYR A 196 15.01 -9.33 -7.55
CA TYR A 196 14.42 -10.38 -8.36
C TYR A 196 13.89 -9.82 -9.68
N LYS A 197 14.20 -10.52 -10.78
CA LYS A 197 13.71 -10.20 -12.13
C LYS A 197 12.65 -11.18 -12.59
N GLY A 198 11.70 -10.68 -13.37
CA GLY A 198 10.57 -11.38 -13.95
C GLY A 198 9.59 -10.39 -14.57
N GLU A 199 8.49 -10.87 -15.15
CA GLU A 199 7.45 -9.98 -15.67
C GLU A 199 6.79 -9.21 -14.50
N GLN A 200 6.83 -7.88 -14.51
CA GLN A 200 6.41 -7.07 -13.35
C GLN A 200 4.92 -7.24 -12.99
N TRP A 201 4.04 -7.39 -13.97
CA TRP A 201 2.62 -7.69 -13.72
C TRP A 201 2.42 -9.02 -12.96
N LYS A 202 3.41 -9.92 -13.00
CA LYS A 202 3.35 -11.26 -12.43
C LYS A 202 4.03 -11.34 -11.07
N ILE A 203 5.29 -10.89 -10.98
CA ILE A 203 6.14 -11.13 -9.80
C ILE A 203 6.04 -10.04 -8.72
N ASN A 204 5.58 -8.84 -9.09
CA ASN A 204 5.56 -7.71 -8.18
C ASN A 204 4.54 -7.91 -7.04
N GLY A 205 4.80 -7.31 -5.87
CA GLY A 205 3.81 -7.25 -4.79
C GLY A 205 2.58 -6.43 -5.17
N GLU A 206 2.66 -5.56 -6.18
CA GLU A 206 1.53 -4.87 -6.80
C GLU A 206 1.05 -5.58 -8.07
N GLY A 207 1.49 -6.82 -8.30
CA GLY A 207 1.10 -7.67 -9.42
C GLY A 207 0.31 -8.89 -8.97
N LEU A 208 0.26 -9.91 -9.83
CA LEU A 208 -0.46 -11.16 -9.56
C LEU A 208 0.03 -11.87 -8.30
N ALA A 209 1.36 -11.89 -8.05
CA ALA A 209 1.91 -12.46 -6.83
C ALA A 209 1.35 -11.79 -5.58
N GLY A 210 1.27 -10.45 -5.58
CA GLY A 210 0.60 -9.68 -4.54
C GLY A 210 -0.84 -10.09 -4.32
N CYS A 211 -1.63 -10.19 -5.39
CA CYS A 211 -3.04 -10.61 -5.29
C CYS A 211 -3.21 -11.96 -4.60
N ILE A 212 -2.34 -12.93 -4.91
CA ILE A 212 -2.38 -14.27 -4.31
C ILE A 212 -1.96 -14.22 -2.84
N VAL A 213 -0.86 -13.52 -2.53
CA VAL A 213 -0.29 -13.47 -1.19
C VAL A 213 -1.14 -12.64 -0.23
N PHE A 214 -1.78 -11.57 -0.71
CA PHE A 214 -2.54 -10.65 0.15
C PHE A 214 -3.94 -11.18 0.46
N LEU A 215 -4.51 -12.02 -0.40
CA LEU A 215 -5.85 -12.56 -0.19
C LEU A 215 -6.05 -13.21 1.19
N PRO A 216 -5.21 -14.16 1.66
CA PRO A 216 -5.37 -14.72 3.01
C PRO A 216 -5.21 -13.68 4.11
N VAL A 217 -4.33 -12.69 3.93
CA VAL A 217 -4.13 -11.60 4.90
C VAL A 217 -5.35 -10.68 4.97
N ALA A 218 -5.95 -10.36 3.83
CA ALA A 218 -7.18 -9.58 3.76
C ALA A 218 -8.33 -10.30 4.47
N LEU A 219 -8.46 -11.62 4.28
CA LEU A 219 -9.46 -12.44 4.97
C LEU A 219 -9.23 -12.45 6.50
N LEU A 220 -7.99 -12.58 6.96
CA LEU A 220 -7.65 -12.51 8.38
C LEU A 220 -7.96 -11.14 8.98
N CYS A 221 -7.67 -10.06 8.24
CA CYS A 221 -7.99 -8.70 8.67
C CYS A 221 -9.51 -8.51 8.84
N VAL A 222 -10.31 -9.00 7.90
CA VAL A 222 -11.78 -8.96 8.00
C VAL A 222 -12.28 -9.77 9.18
N TYR A 223 -11.78 -11.00 9.33
CA TYR A 223 -12.16 -11.88 10.42
C TYR A 223 -11.92 -11.21 11.77
N ASP A 224 -10.72 -10.67 12.00
CA ASP A 224 -10.38 -10.02 13.26
C ASP A 224 -11.18 -8.73 13.50
N LEU A 225 -11.48 -7.95 12.47
CA LEU A 225 -12.33 -6.76 12.61
C LEU A 225 -13.79 -7.09 12.92
N SER A 226 -14.32 -8.22 12.45
CA SER A 226 -15.71 -8.62 12.75
C SER A 226 -15.97 -8.97 14.23
N PHE A 227 -14.92 -9.13 15.04
CA PHE A 227 -15.04 -9.35 16.49
C PHE A 227 -14.57 -8.15 17.33
N THR A 228 -13.97 -7.15 16.70
CA THR A 228 -13.33 -6.03 17.42
C THR A 228 -13.91 -4.66 17.11
N MET A 229 -14.88 -4.59 16.18
CA MET A 229 -15.77 -3.46 15.91
C MET A 229 -17.21 -3.94 15.90
#